data_AF-A0A9Q3BTG0-F1
#
_entry.id   AF-A0A9Q3BTG0-F1
#
_cell.length_a   1.000
_cell.length_b   1.000
_cell.length_c   1.000
_cell.angle_alpha   90.00
_cell.angle_beta   90.00
_cell.angle_gamma   90.00
#
_symmetry.space_group_name_H-M   'P 1'
#
loop_
_entity.id
_entity.type
_entity.pdbx_description
1 polymer ?
#
loop_
_entity_poly.entity_id
_entity_poly.type
_entity_poly.pdbx_seq_one_letter_code
_entity_poly.pdbx_strand_id
1 'polypeptide(L)' 'MRCPPCHKEDTAVDTALLFCNNIISTCGVPKIIISDRDPKFTSEFCTNLYDIIGTKIAFSTAYHPQTDGLA' A
#
# COMPACT_ATOMS: atom_id res chain seq x y z
N MET A 1 4.45 3.31 12.47
CA MET A 1 4.45 3.98 11.16
C MET A 1 3.02 4.37 10.84
N ARG A 2 2.75 5.65 10.56
CA ARG A 2 1.41 6.08 10.15
C ARG A 2 1.39 6.05 8.62
N CYS A 3 0.60 5.16 8.04
CA CYS A 3 0.32 5.23 6.61
C CYS A 3 -0.43 6.54 6.36
N PRO A 4 0.00 7.38 5.39
CA PRO A 4 -0.76 8.57 5.04
C PRO A 4 -2.17 8.16 4.59
N PRO A 5 -3.20 9.00 4.85
CA PRO A 5 -4.58 8.66 4.51
C PRO A 5 -4.71 8.54 2.99
N CYS A 6 -5.06 7.34 2.51
CA CYS A 6 -5.44 7.10 1.13
C CYS A 6 -6.95 7.34 1.01
N HIS A 7 -7.36 8.28 0.16
CA HIS A 7 -8.76 8.54 -0.13
C HIS A 7 -9.30 7.48 -1.10
N LYS A 8 -10.63 7.27 -1.06
CA LYS A 8 -11.28 6.24 -1.90
C LYS A 8 -11.13 6.53 -3.40
N GLU A 9 -10.98 7.80 -3.76
CA GLU A 9 -10.87 8.28 -5.15
C GLU A 9 -9.43 8.38 -5.67
N ASP A 10 -8.43 8.14 -4.82
CA ASP A 10 -7.03 8.19 -5.24
C ASP A 10 -6.75 7.13 -6.29
N THR A 11 -6.06 7.49 -7.36
CA THR A 11 -5.64 6.50 -8.36
C THR A 11 -4.48 5.65 -7.83
N ALA A 12 -4.17 4.55 -8.53
CA ALA A 12 -2.98 3.75 -8.23
C ALA A 12 -1.68 4.59 -8.30
N VAL A 13 -1.65 5.61 -9.16
CA VAL A 13 -0.50 6.52 -9.31
C VAL A 13 -0.40 7.47 -8.12
N ASP A 14 -1.50 8.07 -7.69
CA ASP A 14 -1.51 8.96 -6.52
C ASP A 14 -1.08 8.20 -5.26
N THR A 15 -1.58 6.97 -5.11
CA THR A 15 -1.21 6.06 -4.01
C THR A 15 0.29 5.73 -4.04
N ALA A 16 0.86 5.46 -5.22
CA ALA A 16 2.28 5.20 -5.38
C ALA A 16 3.15 6.43 -5.07
N LEU A 17 2.75 7.62 -5.51
CA LEU A 17 3.45 8.87 -5.22
C LEU A 17 3.45 9.16 -3.71
N LEU A 18 2.30 9.00 -3.07
CA LEU A 18 2.15 9.19 -1.64
C LEU A 18 3.02 8.19 -0.86
N PHE A 19 3.06 6.94 -1.30
CA PHE A 19 3.90 5.89 -0.73
C PHE A 19 5.41 6.22 -0.87
N CYS A 20 5.86 6.60 -2.06
CA CYS A 20 7.26 6.96 -2.29
C CYS A 20 7.69 8.18 -1.46
N ASN A 21 6.88 9.24 -1.47
CA ASN A 21 7.22 10.49 -0.78
C ASN A 21 7.21 10.34 0.75
N ASN A 22 6.30 9.55 1.31
CA ASN A 22 6.16 9.45 2.76
C ASN A 22 6.89 8.24 3.35
N ILE A 23 6.79 7.06 2.73
CA ILE A 23 7.35 5.83 3.29
C ILE A 23 8.80 5.66 2.86
N ILE A 24 9.08 5.72 1.56
CA ILE A 24 10.45 5.49 1.06
C ILE A 24 11.40 6.60 1.52
N SER A 25 10.97 7.86 1.48
CA SER A 25 11.79 8.99 1.94
C SER A 25 12.13 8.91 3.44
N THR A 26 11.17 8.51 4.27
CA THR A 26 11.33 8.51 5.74
C THR A 26 12.00 7.25 6.28
N CYS A 27 11.74 6.10 5.67
CA CYS A 27 12.15 4.79 6.20
C CYS A 27 13.10 4.02 5.28
N GLY A 28 13.34 4.51 4.06
CA GLY A 28 13.96 3.73 3.00
C GLY A 28 12.99 2.74 2.37
N VAL A 29 13.50 1.94 1.43
CA VAL A 29 12.67 0.97 0.70
C VAL A 29 12.29 -0.21 1.62
N PRO A 30 11.00 -0.44 1.88
CA PRO A 30 10.58 -1.55 2.70
C PRO A 30 10.77 -2.88 1.97
N LYS A 31 11.10 -3.95 2.71
CA LYS A 31 11.25 -5.28 2.10
C LYS A 31 9.90 -5.97 1.85
N ILE A 32 8.91 -5.67 2.68
CA ILE A 32 7.58 -6.28 2.65
C ILE A 32 6.52 -5.22 2.96
N ILE A 33 5.45 -5.17 2.17
CA ILE A 33 4.25 -4.38 2.42
C ILE A 33 3.09 -5.35 2.63
N ILE A 34 2.34 -5.18 3.71
CA ILE A 34 1.08 -5.89 3.92
C ILE A 34 -0.05 -4.90 3.61
N SER A 35 -0.79 -5.16 2.53
CA SER A 35 -1.92 -4.34 2.12
C SER A 35 -3.19 -5.17 2.01
N ASP A 36 -4.35 -4.54 2.01
CA ASP A 36 -5.59 -5.24 1.65
C ASP A 36 -5.64 -5.55 0.14
N ARG A 37 -6.72 -6.21 -0.30
CA ARG A 37 -6.92 -6.53 -1.73
C ARG A 37 -7.61 -5.40 -2.49
N ASP A 38 -7.40 -4.14 -2.12
CA ASP A 38 -7.92 -3.02 -2.89
C ASP A 38 -7.30 -3.04 -4.31
N PRO A 39 -8.13 -2.87 -5.37
CA PRO A 39 -7.68 -2.81 -6.76
C PRO A 39 -6.50 -1.88 -7.01
N LYS A 40 -6.33 -0.83 -6.21
CA LYS A 40 -5.20 0.10 -6.27
C LYS A 40 -3.88 -0.63 -6.02
N PHE A 41 -3.81 -1.48 -5.00
CA PHE A 41 -2.62 -2.23 -4.63
C PHE A 41 -2.44 -3.54 -5.40
N THR A 42 -3.53 -4.11 -5.94
CA THR A 42 -3.48 -5.28 -6.83
C THR A 42 -3.35 -4.91 -8.31
N SER A 43 -3.27 -3.62 -8.65
CA SER A 43 -3.13 -3.18 -10.03
C SER A 43 -1.81 -3.66 -10.64
N GLU A 44 -1.79 -3.87 -11.96
CA GLU A 44 -0.55 -4.24 -12.68
C GLU A 44 0.53 -3.18 -12.48
N PHE A 45 0.15 -1.90 -12.47
CA PHE A 45 1.03 -0.78 -12.19
C PHE A 45 1.72 -0.91 -10.82
N CYS A 46 0.96 -1.09 -9.75
CA CYS A 46 1.52 -1.20 -8.41
C CYS A 46 2.35 -2.48 -8.25
N THR A 47 1.91 -3.60 -8.83
CA THR A 47 2.67 -4.86 -8.80
C THR A 47 4.04 -4.71 -9.47
N ASN A 48 4.09 -4.09 -10.66
CA ASN A 48 5.35 -3.82 -11.36
C ASN A 48 6.22 -2.81 -10.60
N LEU A 49 5.61 -1.79 -10.00
CA LEU A 49 6.34 -0.83 -9.17
C LEU A 49 7.04 -1.52 -8.00
N TYR A 50 6.33 -2.39 -7.27
CA TYR A 50 6.87 -3.14 -6.15
C TYR A 50 8.02 -4.05 -6.56
N ASP A 51 7.92 -4.71 -7.73
CA ASP A 51 8.99 -5.55 -8.27
C ASP A 51 10.25 -4.72 -8.60
N ILE A 52 10.08 -3.56 -9.24
CA ILE A 52 11.20 -2.65 -9.57
C ILE A 52 11.92 -2.16 -8.33
N ILE A 53 11.18 -1.81 -7.27
CA ILE A 53 11.79 -1.37 -6.00
C ILE A 53 12.25 -2.55 -5.12
N GLY A 54 12.05 -3.80 -5.54
CA GLY A 54 12.44 -4.99 -4.78
C GLY A 54 11.63 -5.20 -3.49
N THR A 55 10.40 -4.69 -3.45
CA THR A 55 9.48 -4.84 -2.31
C THR A 55 8.51 -5.99 -2.57
N LYS A 56 8.35 -6.88 -1.59
CA LYS A 56 7.32 -7.93 -1.66
C LYS A 56 5.99 -7.41 -1.14
N ILE A 57 4.94 -7.46 -1.95
CA ILE A 57 3.57 -7.21 -1.47
C ILE A 57 2.93 -8.52 -0.98
N ALA A 58 2.35 -8.47 0.22
CA ALA A 58 1.55 -9.53 0.81
C ALA A 58 0.14 -8.99 1.03
N PHE A 59 -0.87 -9.73 0.59
CA PHE A 59 -2.26 -9.31 0.75
C PHE A 59 -2.84 -9.89 2.04
N SER A 60 -3.37 -9.02 2.89
CA SER A 60 -4.18 -9.43 4.03
C SER A 60 -5.42 -10.18 3.54
N THR A 61 -5.79 -11.25 4.22
CA THR A 61 -7.04 -11.96 3.95
C THR A 61 -8.21 -11.13 4.50
N ALA A 62 -9.37 -11.20 3.84
CA ALA A 62 -10.58 -10.42 4.16
C ALA A 62 -11.24 -10.76 5.52
N TYR A 63 -10.50 -11.34 6.46
CA TYR A 63 -11.00 -11.68 7.78
C TYR A 63 -10.05 -11.15 8.86
N HIS A 64 -10.13 -9.85 9.09
CA HIS A 64 -9.64 -9.22 10.31
C HIS A 64 -10.81 -8.48 10.97
N PRO A 65 -11.71 -9.17 11.72
CA PRO A 65 -12.78 -8.54 12.48
C PRO A 65 -12.26 -7.77 13.71
N GLN A 66 -11.13 -7.06 13.57
CA GLN A 66 -10.50 -6.34 14.68
C GLN A 66 -9.92 -4.98 14.28
N THR A 67 -10.01 -4.55 13.01
CA THR A 67 -9.41 -3.26 12.61
C THR A 67 -10.24 -2.39 11.67
N ASP A 68 -11.37 -2.86 11.15
CA ASP A 68 -12.34 -1.97 10.51
C ASP A 68 -13.27 -1.43 11.60
N GLY A 69 -12.88 -0.28 12.16
CA GLY A 69 -13.54 0.35 13.29
C GLY A 69 -15.02 0.63 13.00
N LEU A 70 -15.89 -0.12 13.66
CA LEU A 70 -17.20 0.39 14.05
C LEU A 70 -17.05 1.00 15.45
N ALA A 71 -16.83 2.32 15.48
CA ALA A 71 -17.12 3.20 16.61
C ALA A 71 -17.35 4.62 16.08
#